data_AF-A0A941D9R3-F1
#
_entry.id   AF-A0A941D9R3-F1
#
_cell.length_a   1.000
_cell.length_b   1.000
_cell.length_c   1.000
_cell.angle_alpha   90.00
_cell.angle_beta   90.00
_cell.angle_gamma   90.00
#
_symmetry.space_group_name_H-M   'P 1'
#
loop_
_entity.id
_entity.type
_entity.pdbx_description
1 polymer ?
#
loop_
_entity_poly.entity_id
_entity_poly.type
_entity_poly.pdbx_seq_one_letter_code
_entity_poly.pdbx_strand_id
1 'polypeptide(L)'
;MKRRLPLLVLPTILALGACGGAASGDGAGSDGDPALEVSAAFYPLQWAAEQVGGDLVAVEPLTKPGAEPHDLELTPQDVAGMASSDVVLYLAGFQPAVDDAVDTEAADAGYDVSPEADLTLAATDDGHDHGHDHEGETAEEHAEHADEDGHDHEGETAEEHAEHADEDGHDHAGAEGVDPHFWLDPVRLQGVVTAIGERFAEADPDHAEDYRANAEATVAELATLDEEFADGLAQCRSDELVTGHAAFAYLADRYGLSQEGIAGLSPDAEPDAATLRELVEHVEEHDVSTIYSETLVSPALAETVARETGTEVAVLDPVEGLTDASAGSDYLEVMRSNLAVLQDGQQCT
;
A
#
# COMPACT_ATOMS: atom_id res chain seq x y z
N MET A 1 -38.16 58.59 -73.71
CA MET A 1 -37.72 57.28 -73.18
C MET A 1 -36.70 57.53 -72.08
N LYS A 2 -37.00 57.06 -70.87
CA LYS A 2 -36.11 57.08 -69.70
C LYS A 2 -34.94 56.10 -69.93
N ARG A 3 -33.73 56.35 -69.41
CA ARG A 3 -33.01 55.58 -68.35
C ARG A 3 -31.49 55.59 -68.64
N ARG A 4 -30.53 55.67 -67.71
CA ARG A 4 -30.47 55.86 -66.24
C ARG A 4 -29.17 56.61 -65.89
N LEU A 5 -29.20 57.38 -64.80
CA LEU A 5 -28.06 58.02 -64.13
C LEU A 5 -27.58 57.10 -62.98
N PRO A 6 -26.27 57.05 -62.64
CA PRO A 6 -25.77 56.20 -61.55
C PRO A 6 -26.02 56.85 -60.18
N LEU A 7 -26.52 56.06 -59.22
CA LEU A 7 -26.73 56.47 -57.84
C LEU A 7 -25.53 55.99 -57.01
N LEU A 8 -24.82 56.96 -56.45
CA LEU A 8 -23.77 56.83 -55.44
C LEU A 8 -24.43 56.38 -54.12
N VAL A 9 -23.99 55.25 -53.54
CA VAL A 9 -24.41 54.81 -52.20
C VAL A 9 -23.20 54.87 -51.27
N LEU A 10 -23.34 55.71 -50.24
CA LEU A 10 -22.42 55.92 -49.13
C LEU A 10 -22.48 54.71 -48.17
N PRO A 11 -21.36 54.18 -47.65
CA PRO A 11 -21.42 53.13 -46.65
C PRO A 11 -21.73 53.72 -45.26
N THR A 12 -22.78 53.20 -44.65
CA THR A 12 -23.20 53.45 -43.26
C THR A 12 -22.21 52.78 -42.31
N ILE A 13 -21.51 53.55 -41.48
CA ILE A 13 -20.71 53.04 -40.36
C ILE A 13 -21.68 52.76 -39.20
N LEU A 14 -21.86 51.49 -38.87
CA LEU A 14 -22.49 51.04 -37.62
C LEU A 14 -21.36 50.61 -36.66
N ALA A 15 -21.19 51.34 -35.56
CA ALA A 15 -20.34 50.96 -34.45
C ALA A 15 -21.12 49.98 -33.55
N LEU A 16 -20.60 48.76 -33.36
CA LEU A 16 -21.00 47.85 -32.27
C LEU A 16 -19.80 47.65 -31.34
N GLY A 17 -20.10 47.62 -30.04
CA GLY A 17 -19.18 47.85 -28.94
C GLY A 17 -18.11 46.79 -28.74
N ALA A 18 -16.95 47.27 -28.27
CA ALA A 18 -15.94 46.50 -27.59
C ALA A 18 -16.38 46.26 -26.14
N CYS A 19 -16.82 45.04 -25.85
CA CYS A 19 -16.71 44.46 -24.52
C CYS A 19 -15.52 43.52 -24.56
N GLY A 20 -14.51 43.79 -23.73
CA GLY A 20 -13.43 42.84 -23.46
C GLY A 20 -14.03 41.61 -22.79
N GLY A 21 -14.07 40.51 -23.53
CA GLY A 21 -14.34 39.18 -23.01
C GLY A 21 -13.05 38.63 -22.42
N ALA A 22 -13.13 38.19 -21.17
CA ALA A 22 -12.17 37.30 -20.56
C ALA A 22 -11.93 36.11 -21.51
N ALA A 23 -10.67 35.77 -21.72
CA ALA A 23 -10.31 34.49 -22.29
C ALA A 23 -10.74 33.43 -21.26
N SER A 24 -11.95 32.89 -21.44
CA SER A 24 -12.26 31.57 -20.93
C SER A 24 -11.30 30.63 -21.62
N GLY A 25 -10.32 30.12 -20.87
CA GLY A 25 -9.64 28.90 -21.25
C GLY A 25 -10.71 27.81 -21.22
N ASP A 26 -11.25 27.49 -22.39
CA ASP A 26 -11.86 26.18 -22.60
C ASP A 26 -10.70 25.18 -22.48
N GLY A 27 -10.55 24.60 -21.29
CA GLY A 27 -9.85 23.34 -21.13
C GLY A 27 -10.63 22.30 -21.92
N ALA A 28 -10.24 22.11 -23.16
CA ALA A 28 -10.69 20.98 -23.95
C ALA A 28 -10.09 19.74 -23.28
N GLY A 29 -10.93 18.97 -22.58
CA GLY A 29 -10.62 17.57 -22.29
C GLY A 29 -10.26 16.90 -23.62
N SER A 30 -9.08 16.32 -23.67
CA SER A 30 -8.63 15.57 -24.83
C SER A 30 -9.41 14.27 -24.86
N ASP A 31 -10.37 14.13 -25.80
CA ASP A 31 -10.95 12.84 -26.21
C ASP A 31 -9.89 11.99 -26.98
N GLY A 32 -8.71 11.81 -26.40
CA GLY A 32 -7.64 10.97 -26.90
C GLY A 32 -7.56 9.67 -26.10
N ASP A 33 -7.12 8.59 -26.73
CA ASP A 33 -6.74 7.37 -26.01
C ASP A 33 -5.63 7.71 -24.98
N PRO A 34 -5.59 7.05 -23.81
CA PRO A 34 -4.53 7.26 -22.82
C PRO A 34 -3.15 7.01 -23.47
N ALA A 35 -2.14 7.74 -23.00
CA ALA A 35 -0.77 7.60 -23.50
C ALA A 35 -0.06 6.38 -22.91
N LEU A 36 -0.40 6.00 -21.68
CA LEU A 36 0.10 4.79 -21.01
C LEU A 36 -1.05 3.95 -20.45
N GLU A 37 -0.94 2.63 -20.59
CA GLU A 37 -1.73 1.65 -19.84
C GLU A 37 -0.91 1.19 -18.62
N VAL A 38 -1.45 1.36 -17.41
CA VAL A 38 -0.76 1.09 -16.15
C VAL A 38 -1.56 0.07 -15.35
N SER A 39 -0.92 -1.02 -14.94
CA SER A 39 -1.47 -1.90 -13.91
C SER A 39 -0.94 -1.49 -12.54
N ALA A 40 -1.81 -1.34 -11.56
CA ALA A 40 -1.44 -1.04 -10.19
C ALA A 40 -1.85 -2.19 -9.26
N ALA A 41 -0.91 -2.69 -8.47
CA ALA A 41 -1.12 -3.90 -7.70
C ALA A 41 -2.22 -3.74 -6.63
N PHE A 42 -2.23 -2.63 -5.89
CA PHE A 42 -3.19 -2.32 -4.82
C PHE A 42 -3.50 -0.82 -4.76
N TYR A 43 -4.51 -0.43 -3.97
CA TYR A 43 -5.16 0.89 -4.09
C TYR A 43 -4.25 2.11 -3.86
N PRO A 44 -3.35 2.17 -2.88
CA PRO A 44 -2.37 3.25 -2.74
C PRO A 44 -1.52 3.50 -4.00
N LEU A 45 -1.10 2.44 -4.70
CA LEU A 45 -0.37 2.58 -5.97
C LEU A 45 -1.29 3.00 -7.11
N GLN A 46 -2.54 2.52 -7.12
CA GLN A 46 -3.56 2.97 -8.07
C GLN A 46 -3.77 4.48 -7.92
N TRP A 47 -4.05 4.96 -6.71
CA TRP A 47 -4.26 6.36 -6.41
C TRP A 47 -3.04 7.20 -6.80
N ALA A 48 -1.83 6.78 -6.41
CA ALA A 48 -0.60 7.50 -6.78
C ALA A 48 -0.42 7.59 -8.31
N ALA A 49 -0.68 6.50 -9.05
CA ALA A 49 -0.62 6.48 -10.50
C ALA A 49 -1.65 7.41 -11.15
N GLU A 50 -2.89 7.42 -10.66
CA GLU A 50 -3.96 8.29 -11.15
C GLU A 50 -3.62 9.77 -10.91
N GLN A 51 -3.06 10.11 -9.75
CA GLN A 51 -2.67 11.48 -9.43
C GLN A 51 -1.50 11.96 -10.31
N VAL A 52 -0.50 11.12 -10.53
CA VAL A 52 0.68 11.45 -11.36
C VAL A 52 0.30 11.50 -12.84
N GLY A 53 -0.49 10.54 -13.31
CA GLY A 53 -0.77 10.36 -14.73
C GLY A 53 -1.95 11.20 -15.23
N GLY A 54 -2.93 11.51 -14.39
CA GLY A 54 -4.15 12.23 -14.79
C GLY A 54 -4.82 11.60 -16.01
N ASP A 55 -5.31 12.42 -16.93
CA ASP A 55 -5.97 11.97 -18.17
C ASP A 55 -4.99 11.30 -19.18
N LEU A 56 -3.67 11.31 -18.92
CA LEU A 56 -2.67 10.72 -19.81
C LEU A 56 -2.46 9.23 -19.57
N VAL A 57 -3.00 8.67 -18.49
CA VAL A 57 -2.84 7.25 -18.16
C VAL A 57 -4.19 6.61 -17.95
N ALA A 58 -4.32 5.34 -18.32
CA ALA A 58 -5.38 4.48 -17.85
C ALA A 58 -4.81 3.52 -16.81
N VAL A 59 -5.32 3.60 -15.58
CA VAL A 59 -4.89 2.73 -14.48
C VAL A 59 -5.90 1.62 -14.29
N GLU A 60 -5.46 0.36 -14.37
CA GLU A 60 -6.24 -0.83 -14.05
C GLU A 60 -5.75 -1.42 -12.72
N PRO A 61 -6.59 -1.50 -11.68
CA PRO A 61 -6.21 -2.11 -10.41
C PRO A 61 -6.25 -3.64 -10.49
N LEU A 62 -5.19 -4.31 -10.02
CA LEU A 62 -5.15 -5.77 -9.89
C LEU A 62 -5.95 -6.23 -8.67
N THR A 63 -5.80 -5.54 -7.53
CA THR A 63 -6.65 -5.72 -6.36
C THR A 63 -7.95 -4.94 -6.53
N LYS A 64 -9.07 -5.64 -6.62
CA LYS A 64 -10.39 -5.01 -6.77
C LYS A 64 -10.79 -4.26 -5.49
N PRO A 65 -11.59 -3.18 -5.57
CA PRO A 65 -12.10 -2.49 -4.38
C PRO A 65 -12.79 -3.45 -3.40
N GLY A 66 -12.37 -3.40 -2.13
CA GLY A 66 -12.85 -4.27 -1.06
C GLY A 66 -12.32 -5.71 -1.07
N ALA A 67 -11.37 -6.04 -1.94
CA ALA A 67 -10.60 -7.28 -1.85
C ALA A 67 -9.37 -7.06 -0.96
N GLU A 68 -9.03 -8.09 -0.20
CA GLU A 68 -7.84 -8.18 0.64
C GLU A 68 -6.58 -8.33 -0.24
N PRO A 69 -5.64 -7.36 -0.27
CA PRO A 69 -4.46 -7.44 -1.12
C PRO A 69 -3.44 -8.49 -0.69
N HIS A 70 -3.29 -8.79 0.60
CA HIS A 70 -2.24 -9.70 1.10
C HIS A 70 -2.36 -11.11 0.49
N ASP A 71 -3.59 -11.62 0.39
CA ASP A 71 -3.92 -12.94 -0.15
C ASP A 71 -4.49 -12.89 -1.57
N LEU A 72 -4.13 -11.88 -2.36
CA LEU A 72 -4.66 -11.70 -3.71
C LEU A 72 -4.38 -12.94 -4.60
N GLU A 73 -5.45 -13.47 -5.21
CA GLU A 73 -5.35 -14.43 -6.30
C GLU A 73 -5.58 -13.74 -7.66
N LEU A 74 -4.64 -13.91 -8.60
CA LEU A 74 -4.79 -13.41 -9.97
C LEU A 74 -5.49 -14.43 -10.87
N THR A 75 -6.46 -13.96 -11.66
CA THR A 75 -7.03 -14.77 -12.74
C THR A 75 -6.12 -14.74 -13.97
N PRO A 76 -6.24 -15.71 -14.90
CA PRO A 76 -5.50 -15.66 -16.17
C PRO A 76 -5.76 -14.39 -16.99
N GLN A 77 -6.93 -13.76 -16.81
CA GLN A 77 -7.27 -12.50 -17.44
C GLN A 77 -6.54 -11.32 -16.82
N ASP A 78 -6.38 -11.30 -15.48
CA ASP A 78 -5.64 -10.25 -14.79
C ASP A 78 -4.16 -10.31 -15.20
N VAL A 79 -3.56 -11.50 -15.24
CA VAL A 79 -2.18 -11.70 -15.73
C VAL A 79 -2.01 -11.24 -17.17
N ALA A 80 -2.97 -11.57 -18.05
CA ALA A 80 -2.90 -11.16 -19.45
C ALA A 80 -3.04 -9.63 -19.63
N GLY A 81 -3.89 -8.97 -18.82
CA GLY A 81 -4.04 -7.51 -18.84
C GLY A 81 -2.79 -6.80 -18.30
N MET A 82 -2.23 -7.33 -17.21
CA MET A 82 -0.98 -6.86 -16.63
C MET A 82 0.18 -6.97 -17.62
N ALA A 83 0.34 -8.11 -18.27
CA ALA A 83 1.40 -8.34 -19.26
C ALA A 83 1.27 -7.46 -20.52
N SER A 84 0.10 -6.88 -20.77
CA SER A 84 -0.10 -5.91 -21.86
C SER A 84 0.11 -4.44 -21.46
N SER A 85 0.26 -4.15 -20.16
CA SER A 85 0.46 -2.79 -19.67
C SER A 85 1.86 -2.26 -20.01
N ASP A 86 1.99 -0.95 -20.17
CA ASP A 86 3.28 -0.27 -20.37
C ASP A 86 4.09 -0.21 -19.07
N VAL A 87 3.39 -0.11 -17.93
CA VAL A 87 4.00 -0.11 -16.59
C VAL A 87 3.14 -0.97 -15.65
N VAL A 88 3.80 -1.79 -14.82
CA VAL A 88 3.16 -2.53 -13.73
C VAL A 88 3.77 -2.07 -12.42
N LEU A 89 3.00 -1.32 -11.62
CA LEU A 89 3.42 -0.82 -10.31
C LEU A 89 3.09 -1.87 -9.24
N TYR A 90 4.10 -2.36 -8.54
CA TYR A 90 3.93 -3.35 -7.47
C TYR A 90 4.91 -3.10 -6.32
N LEU A 91 4.67 -3.78 -5.20
CA LEU A 91 5.57 -3.79 -4.05
C LEU A 91 6.09 -5.22 -3.88
N ALA A 92 7.37 -5.44 -4.14
CA ALA A 92 7.95 -6.77 -4.03
C ALA A 92 7.85 -7.32 -2.60
N GLY A 93 7.44 -8.58 -2.47
CA GLY A 93 7.25 -9.26 -1.19
C GLY A 93 5.90 -9.01 -0.52
N PHE A 94 5.00 -8.22 -1.12
CA PHE A 94 3.69 -7.93 -0.55
C PHE A 94 2.58 -8.84 -1.08
N GLN A 95 2.49 -9.02 -2.40
CA GLN A 95 1.46 -9.83 -3.04
C GLN A 95 2.13 -10.95 -3.86
N PRO A 96 2.31 -12.17 -3.29
CA PRO A 96 3.09 -13.23 -3.93
C PRO A 96 2.62 -13.57 -5.35
N ALA A 97 1.31 -13.55 -5.59
CA ALA A 97 0.76 -13.80 -6.93
C ALA A 97 1.14 -12.70 -7.95
N VAL A 98 1.29 -11.45 -7.50
CA VAL A 98 1.73 -10.34 -8.37
C VAL A 98 3.23 -10.45 -8.62
N ASP A 99 4.04 -10.75 -7.60
CA ASP A 99 5.48 -10.97 -7.73
C ASP A 99 5.77 -12.06 -8.78
N ASP A 100 5.16 -13.23 -8.63
CA ASP A 100 5.31 -14.36 -9.56
C ASP A 100 4.90 -13.99 -10.99
N ALA A 101 3.80 -13.24 -11.14
CA ALA A 101 3.26 -12.86 -12.43
C ALA A 101 4.14 -11.79 -13.11
N VAL A 102 4.68 -10.83 -12.36
CA VAL A 102 5.61 -9.83 -12.88
C VAL A 102 6.88 -10.52 -13.36
N ASP A 103 7.46 -11.40 -12.55
CA ASP A 103 8.69 -12.12 -12.89
C ASP A 103 8.53 -12.98 -14.15
N THR A 104 7.37 -13.61 -14.31
CA THR A 104 7.13 -14.55 -15.42
C THR A 104 6.67 -13.87 -16.71
N GLU A 105 5.78 -12.88 -16.61
CA GLU A 105 5.00 -12.38 -17.75
C GLU A 105 5.18 -10.87 -18.01
N ALA A 106 5.73 -10.09 -17.08
CA ALA A 106 5.83 -8.63 -17.20
C ALA A 106 7.17 -8.03 -16.74
N ALA A 107 8.27 -8.79 -16.75
CA ALA A 107 9.56 -8.37 -16.19
C ALA A 107 10.11 -7.04 -16.77
N ASP A 108 9.82 -6.72 -18.04
CA ASP A 108 10.25 -5.47 -18.67
C ASP A 108 9.36 -4.26 -18.26
N ALA A 109 8.09 -4.50 -17.92
CA ALA A 109 7.10 -3.48 -17.54
C ALA A 109 7.02 -3.27 -16.01
N GLY A 110 7.42 -4.30 -15.23
CA GLY A 110 7.43 -4.30 -13.77
C GLY A 110 8.27 -3.17 -13.19
N TYR A 111 7.71 -2.48 -12.21
CA TYR A 111 8.37 -1.47 -11.41
C TYR A 111 8.05 -1.70 -9.94
N ASP A 112 9.03 -2.25 -9.22
CA ASP A 112 9.00 -2.43 -7.77
C ASP A 112 9.26 -1.10 -7.08
N VAL A 113 8.30 -0.64 -6.27
CA VAL A 113 8.39 0.61 -5.52
C VAL A 113 9.08 0.45 -4.15
N SER A 114 9.45 -0.77 -3.76
CA SER A 114 10.08 -1.04 -2.47
C SER A 114 11.33 -0.19 -2.19
N PRO A 115 12.22 0.11 -3.17
CA PRO A 115 13.40 0.93 -2.92
C PRO A 115 13.06 2.38 -2.53
N GLU A 116 11.98 2.93 -3.08
CA GLU A 116 11.53 4.29 -2.82
C GLU A 116 10.53 4.40 -1.67
N ALA A 117 9.89 3.30 -1.28
CA ALA A 117 9.07 3.19 -0.07
C ALA A 117 9.88 3.26 1.24
N ASP A 118 11.20 3.01 1.15
CA ASP A 118 12.14 3.01 2.29
C ASP A 118 11.67 2.09 3.42
N LEU A 119 11.42 0.81 3.12
CA LEU A 119 10.90 -0.12 4.12
C LEU A 119 11.97 -0.42 5.21
N THR A 120 11.85 0.24 6.36
CA THR A 120 12.85 0.15 7.46
C THR A 120 12.35 -0.57 8.70
N LEU A 121 11.04 -0.78 8.84
CA LEU A 121 10.49 -1.41 10.04
C LEU A 121 10.38 -2.91 9.79
N ALA A 122 10.99 -3.69 10.67
CA ALA A 122 10.80 -5.13 10.66
C ALA A 122 9.33 -5.44 10.94
N ALA A 123 8.81 -6.49 10.32
CA ALA A 123 7.59 -7.13 10.75
C ALA A 123 7.73 -7.42 12.25
N THR A 124 6.90 -6.78 13.07
CA THR A 124 6.80 -7.17 14.47
C THR A 124 6.08 -8.52 14.50
N ASP A 125 6.85 -9.59 14.35
CA ASP A 125 6.44 -10.90 14.85
C ASP A 125 6.60 -10.81 16.37
N ASP A 126 5.49 -10.69 17.08
CA ASP A 126 5.50 -10.68 18.53
C ASP A 126 6.13 -11.96 19.07
N GLY A 127 7.39 -11.82 19.52
CA GLY A 127 7.79 -12.39 20.79
C GLY A 127 8.65 -13.65 20.79
N HIS A 128 9.76 -13.74 20.05
CA HIS A 128 10.83 -14.72 20.35
C HIS A 128 12.25 -14.13 20.37
N ASP A 129 12.50 -13.12 21.23
CA ASP A 129 13.86 -12.92 21.76
C ASP A 129 14.09 -13.86 22.95
N HIS A 130 14.45 -15.11 22.65
CA HIS A 130 15.14 -15.96 23.62
C HIS A 130 16.65 -15.76 23.48
N GLY A 131 17.14 -14.67 24.05
CA GLY A 131 18.53 -14.52 24.48
C GLY A 131 18.90 -15.63 25.46
N HIS A 132 19.27 -16.80 24.94
CA HIS A 132 19.95 -17.82 25.72
C HIS A 132 21.43 -17.46 25.84
N ASP A 133 21.74 -16.75 26.91
CA ASP A 133 23.06 -16.72 27.53
C ASP A 133 23.55 -18.17 27.73
N HIS A 134 24.41 -18.65 26.85
CA HIS A 134 25.20 -19.84 27.10
C HIS A 134 26.38 -19.48 28.00
N GLU A 135 26.11 -19.39 29.30
CA GLU A 135 27.15 -19.60 30.30
C GLU A 135 27.64 -21.06 30.18
N GLY A 136 28.92 -21.21 29.88
CA GLY A 136 29.54 -22.50 29.74
C GLY A 136 29.64 -23.24 31.07
N GLU A 137 29.37 -24.55 31.04
CA GLU A 137 29.97 -25.51 31.95
C GLU A 137 30.31 -26.81 31.23
N THR A 138 31.24 -27.52 31.85
CA THR A 138 32.27 -28.38 31.29
C THR A 138 31.87 -29.85 31.08
N ALA A 139 32.66 -30.51 30.23
CA ALA A 139 32.98 -31.93 30.13
C ALA A 139 32.51 -32.87 31.27
N GLU A 140 31.87 -33.99 30.95
CA GLU A 140 32.48 -35.33 30.82
C GLU A 140 31.43 -36.45 30.70
N GLU A 141 31.82 -37.49 29.95
CA GLU A 141 31.42 -38.91 29.98
C GLU A 141 29.94 -39.30 30.21
N HIS A 142 29.37 -40.06 29.26
CA HIS A 142 29.07 -41.47 29.52
C HIS A 142 28.76 -42.25 28.23
N ALA A 143 29.25 -43.47 28.26
CA ALA A 143 29.38 -44.40 27.17
C ALA A 143 28.26 -45.44 27.14
N GLU A 144 28.15 -46.06 25.96
CA GLU A 144 27.64 -47.42 25.65
C GLU A 144 26.14 -47.70 25.86
N HIS A 145 25.48 -48.13 24.78
CA HIS A 145 24.84 -49.45 24.69
C HIS A 145 24.71 -49.88 23.22
N ALA A 146 25.09 -51.13 22.98
CA ALA A 146 25.00 -51.85 21.72
C ALA A 146 23.78 -52.80 21.71
N ASP A 147 23.56 -53.39 20.52
CA ASP A 147 22.74 -54.56 20.18
C ASP A 147 21.22 -54.31 20.03
N GLU A 148 20.46 -54.96 19.14
CA GLU A 148 20.62 -55.58 17.81
C GLU A 148 19.16 -55.83 17.33
N ASP A 149 18.94 -56.57 16.23
CA ASP A 149 17.66 -56.93 15.58
C ASP A 149 17.15 -55.84 14.59
N GLY A 150 17.22 -55.98 13.26
CA GLY A 150 17.26 -57.15 12.40
C GLY A 150 15.94 -57.24 11.64
N HIS A 151 15.94 -56.92 10.34
CA HIS A 151 15.12 -57.59 9.31
C HIS A 151 15.53 -57.16 7.90
N ASP A 152 15.96 -58.17 7.15
CA ASP A 152 16.14 -58.24 5.69
C ASP A 152 14.93 -57.72 4.91
N HIS A 153 15.22 -57.02 3.80
CA HIS A 153 14.64 -57.37 2.50
C HIS A 153 15.62 -56.98 1.38
N GLU A 154 16.20 -58.00 0.75
CA GLU A 154 16.96 -57.90 -0.48
C GLU A 154 16.07 -57.66 -1.71
N GLY A 155 16.56 -56.77 -2.57
CA GLY A 155 16.53 -56.91 -4.02
C GLY A 155 15.33 -56.30 -4.73
N GLU A 156 15.56 -55.22 -5.48
CA GLU A 156 15.56 -55.25 -6.96
C GLU A 156 16.42 -54.09 -7.51
N THR A 157 17.05 -54.37 -8.63
CA THR A 157 18.07 -53.57 -9.34
C THR A 157 17.47 -52.66 -10.41
N ALA A 158 18.30 -51.72 -10.87
CA ALA A 158 18.26 -50.89 -12.11
C ALA A 158 17.86 -49.43 -11.82
N GLU A 159 18.83 -48.53 -11.72
CA GLU A 159 19.49 -47.85 -12.87
C GLU A 159 18.46 -47.08 -13.70
N GLU A 160 18.11 -45.89 -13.23
CA GLU A 160 17.90 -44.68 -14.02
C GLU A 160 17.68 -43.54 -13.01
N HIS A 161 18.58 -42.56 -12.97
CA HIS A 161 18.28 -41.13 -12.87
C HIS A 161 19.61 -40.39 -12.86
N ALA A 162 19.97 -39.97 -14.07
CA ALA A 162 21.06 -39.07 -14.34
C ALA A 162 20.60 -37.64 -14.00
N GLU A 163 21.55 -36.87 -13.47
CA GLU A 163 21.67 -35.42 -13.57
C GLU A 163 20.68 -34.60 -12.71
N HIS A 164 21.00 -34.51 -11.41
CA HIS A 164 20.71 -33.29 -10.65
C HIS A 164 21.70 -32.22 -11.13
N ALA A 165 21.29 -31.44 -12.13
CA ALA A 165 21.87 -30.13 -12.33
C ALA A 165 21.51 -29.30 -11.12
N ASP A 166 22.53 -28.76 -10.48
CA ASP A 166 22.43 -27.68 -9.50
C ASP A 166 21.61 -26.54 -10.14
N GLU A 167 20.33 -26.43 -9.80
CA GLU A 167 19.63 -25.16 -9.95
C GLU A 167 20.01 -24.33 -8.73
N ASP A 168 20.94 -23.41 -9.01
CA ASP A 168 21.28 -22.27 -8.20
C ASP A 168 20.03 -21.74 -7.50
N GLY A 169 20.05 -21.79 -6.17
CA GLY A 169 19.07 -21.10 -5.34
C GLY A 169 19.08 -19.64 -5.75
N HIS A 170 18.02 -19.21 -6.42
CA HIS A 170 17.74 -17.81 -6.60
C HIS A 170 17.46 -17.26 -5.19
N ASP A 171 18.45 -16.55 -4.66
CA ASP A 171 18.31 -15.66 -3.53
C ASP A 171 17.23 -14.63 -3.90
N HIS A 172 15.96 -14.96 -3.64
CA HIS A 172 14.90 -13.98 -3.54
C HIS A 172 15.19 -13.18 -2.29
N ALA A 173 15.97 -12.11 -2.44
CA ALA A 173 16.00 -11.03 -1.48
C ALA A 173 14.67 -10.24 -1.55
N GLY A 174 13.54 -10.94 -1.41
CA GLY A 174 12.32 -10.36 -0.89
C GLY A 174 12.55 -10.18 0.61
N ALA A 175 12.18 -9.03 1.14
CA ALA A 175 12.38 -8.73 2.54
C ALA A 175 11.44 -9.57 3.43
N GLU A 176 11.73 -10.87 3.60
CA GLU A 176 11.06 -11.68 4.61
C GLU A 176 11.25 -10.98 5.96
N GLY A 177 10.14 -10.55 6.56
CA GLY A 177 10.11 -9.90 7.86
C GLY A 177 10.26 -8.38 7.84
N VAL A 178 9.80 -7.68 6.79
CA VAL A 178 9.66 -6.21 6.79
C VAL A 178 8.19 -5.83 6.60
N ASP A 179 7.74 -4.82 7.33
CA ASP A 179 6.37 -4.31 7.25
C ASP A 179 6.13 -3.64 5.88
N PRO A 180 5.10 -4.05 5.11
CA PRO A 180 4.82 -3.49 3.79
C PRO A 180 4.02 -2.17 3.81
N HIS A 181 3.42 -1.78 4.94
CA HIS A 181 2.38 -0.74 5.01
C HIS A 181 2.90 0.71 4.98
N PHE A 182 3.89 0.97 4.13
CA PHE A 182 4.58 2.26 4.03
C PHE A 182 3.64 3.43 3.68
N TRP A 183 2.55 3.14 2.96
CA TRP A 183 1.65 4.17 2.43
C TRP A 183 0.85 4.89 3.51
N LEU A 184 0.83 4.37 4.75
CA LEU A 184 0.24 5.05 5.90
C LEU A 184 1.17 6.14 6.48
N ASP A 185 2.43 6.20 6.05
CA ASP A 185 3.34 7.33 6.25
C ASP A 185 3.32 8.24 5.00
N PRO A 186 2.71 9.44 5.07
CA PRO A 186 2.60 10.34 3.92
C PRO A 186 3.95 10.73 3.31
N VAL A 187 5.04 10.72 4.08
CA VAL A 187 6.37 11.10 3.58
C VAL A 187 7.03 9.94 2.82
N ARG A 188 6.79 8.70 3.22
CA ARG A 188 7.23 7.53 2.44
C ARG A 188 6.51 7.49 1.09
N LEU A 189 5.20 7.75 1.10
CA LEU A 189 4.42 7.81 -0.14
C LEU A 189 4.88 8.94 -1.08
N GLN A 190 5.39 10.07 -0.57
CA GLN A 190 5.98 11.13 -1.41
C GLN A 190 7.18 10.61 -2.25
N GLY A 191 8.01 9.74 -1.66
CA GLY A 191 9.13 9.11 -2.36
C GLY A 191 8.64 8.27 -3.54
N VAL A 192 7.65 7.42 -3.30
CA VAL A 192 7.02 6.57 -4.32
C VAL A 192 6.33 7.38 -5.41
N VAL A 193 5.56 8.42 -5.06
CA VAL A 193 4.90 9.31 -6.03
C VAL A 193 5.92 9.99 -6.95
N THR A 194 7.03 10.47 -6.40
CA THR A 194 8.12 11.07 -7.20
C THR A 194 8.70 10.06 -8.18
N ALA A 195 8.90 8.82 -7.73
CA ALA A 195 9.47 7.75 -8.53
C ALA A 195 8.53 7.31 -9.67
N ILE A 196 7.23 7.20 -9.39
CA ILE A 196 6.20 6.95 -10.41
C ILE A 196 6.22 8.05 -11.47
N GLY A 197 6.36 9.32 -11.08
CA GLY A 197 6.49 10.46 -12.01
C GLY A 197 7.68 10.32 -12.96
N GLU A 198 8.84 9.91 -12.46
CA GLU A 198 10.02 9.65 -13.31
C GLU A 198 9.83 8.40 -14.18
N ARG A 199 9.19 7.35 -13.66
CA ARG A 199 8.91 6.13 -14.43
C ARG A 199 7.97 6.39 -15.61
N PHE A 200 6.90 7.15 -15.39
CA PHE A 200 5.99 7.55 -16.47
C PHE A 200 6.67 8.48 -17.47
N ALA A 201 7.53 9.40 -17.00
CA ALA A 201 8.32 10.26 -17.88
C ALA A 201 9.35 9.52 -18.73
N GLU A 202 9.86 8.36 -18.26
CA GLU A 202 10.71 7.47 -19.05
C GLU A 202 9.91 6.70 -20.11
N ALA A 203 8.74 6.17 -19.72
CA ALA A 203 7.86 5.40 -20.60
C ALA A 203 7.22 6.25 -21.70
N ASP A 204 6.86 7.50 -21.38
CA ASP A 204 6.30 8.48 -22.32
C ASP A 204 7.05 9.83 -22.26
N PRO A 205 8.15 9.97 -23.02
CA PRO A 205 8.97 11.18 -23.04
C PRO A 205 8.26 12.43 -23.57
N ASP A 206 7.18 12.29 -24.34
CA ASP A 206 6.47 13.43 -24.94
C ASP A 206 5.65 14.20 -23.89
N HIS A 207 5.21 13.53 -22.81
CA HIS A 207 4.47 14.12 -21.68
C HIS A 207 5.28 14.14 -20.36
N ALA A 208 6.58 13.93 -20.44
CA ALA A 208 7.48 13.82 -19.29
C ALA A 208 7.48 15.03 -18.33
N GLU A 209 7.19 16.25 -18.82
CA GLU A 209 7.06 17.43 -17.95
C GLU A 209 5.73 17.45 -17.19
N ASP A 210 4.66 16.91 -17.78
CA ASP A 210 3.33 16.85 -17.17
C ASP A 210 3.33 15.85 -16.00
N TYR A 211 3.89 14.65 -16.18
CA TYR A 211 4.00 13.65 -15.10
C TYR A 211 4.79 14.16 -13.89
N ARG A 212 5.93 14.83 -14.14
CA ARG A 212 6.74 15.42 -13.06
C ARG A 212 6.00 16.54 -12.34
N ALA A 213 5.31 17.41 -13.08
CA ALA A 213 4.54 18.50 -12.49
C ALA A 213 3.37 17.97 -11.63
N ASN A 214 2.69 16.93 -12.08
CA ASN A 214 1.64 16.26 -11.32
C ASN A 214 2.21 15.59 -10.06
N ALA A 215 3.31 14.85 -10.18
CA ALA A 215 3.98 14.26 -9.03
C ALA A 215 4.39 15.31 -7.99
N GLU A 216 4.98 16.44 -8.41
CA GLU A 216 5.30 17.56 -7.53
C GLU A 216 4.06 18.13 -6.82
N ALA A 217 2.93 18.24 -7.52
CA ALA A 217 1.67 18.70 -6.94
C ALA A 217 1.13 17.72 -5.90
N THR A 218 1.13 16.43 -6.20
CA THR A 218 0.69 15.36 -5.28
C THR A 218 1.59 15.27 -4.05
N VAL A 219 2.91 15.41 -4.22
CA VAL A 219 3.86 15.48 -3.10
C VAL A 219 3.54 16.67 -2.17
N ALA A 220 3.14 17.82 -2.72
CA ALA A 220 2.74 18.96 -1.90
C ALA A 220 1.45 18.71 -1.11
N GLU A 221 0.50 17.95 -1.66
CA GLU A 221 -0.71 17.52 -0.94
C GLU A 221 -0.37 16.55 0.20
N LEU A 222 0.52 15.59 -0.05
CA LEU A 222 1.02 14.65 0.98
C LEU A 222 1.84 15.35 2.07
N ALA A 223 2.61 16.39 1.72
CA ALA A 223 3.31 17.21 2.71
C ALA A 223 2.33 18.00 3.58
N THR A 224 1.22 18.47 3.01
CA THR A 224 0.15 19.10 3.80
C THR A 224 -0.50 18.08 4.74
N LEU A 225 -0.73 16.84 4.28
CA LEU A 225 -1.24 15.75 5.11
C LEU A 225 -0.29 15.41 6.27
N ASP A 226 1.02 15.34 6.01
CA ASP A 226 2.06 15.14 7.03
C ASP A 226 2.01 16.23 8.12
N GLU A 227 1.91 17.51 7.72
CA GLU A 227 1.75 18.63 8.65
C GLU A 227 0.47 18.51 9.48
N GLU A 228 -0.66 18.14 8.86
CA GLU A 228 -1.95 17.93 9.54
C GLU A 228 -1.86 16.83 10.61
N PHE A 229 -1.23 15.69 10.30
CA PHE A 229 -1.03 14.60 11.26
C PHE A 229 -0.05 14.99 12.37
N ALA A 230 1.08 15.60 12.02
CA ALA A 230 2.09 16.03 13.00
C ALA A 230 1.50 17.02 14.00
N ASP A 231 0.76 18.02 13.53
CA ASP A 231 0.09 18.99 14.40
C ASP A 231 -1.07 18.33 15.18
N GLY A 232 -1.84 17.47 14.52
CA GLY A 232 -3.03 16.84 15.09
C GLY A 232 -2.74 15.82 16.18
N LEU A 233 -1.57 15.17 16.13
CA LEU A 233 -1.15 14.13 17.08
C LEU A 233 -0.03 14.59 18.03
N ALA A 234 0.43 15.84 17.94
CA ALA A 234 1.53 16.37 18.76
C ALA A 234 1.31 16.28 20.28
N GLN A 235 0.05 16.30 20.72
CA GLN A 235 -0.33 16.34 22.13
C GLN A 235 -1.52 15.41 22.39
N CYS A 236 -1.21 14.13 22.54
CA CYS A 236 -2.18 13.09 22.90
C CYS A 236 -1.98 12.62 24.33
N ARG A 237 -3.04 12.08 24.94
CA ARG A 237 -2.98 11.51 26.28
C ARG A 237 -2.35 10.11 26.27
N SER A 238 -2.59 9.36 25.20
CA SER A 238 -2.09 8.00 24.98
C SER A 238 -1.32 7.96 23.67
N ASP A 239 -0.18 7.29 23.68
CA ASP A 239 0.60 6.91 22.51
C ASP A 239 0.31 5.47 22.07
N GLU A 240 -0.32 4.64 22.89
CA GLU A 240 -0.68 3.26 22.55
C GLU A 240 -1.78 3.16 21.50
N LEU A 241 -1.49 2.49 20.39
CA LEU A 241 -2.37 2.26 19.24
C LEU A 241 -2.64 0.76 19.11
N VAL A 242 -3.77 0.30 19.68
CA VAL A 242 -4.14 -1.13 19.62
C VAL A 242 -5.04 -1.39 18.41
N THR A 243 -4.56 -2.13 17.41
CA THR A 243 -5.25 -2.34 16.12
C THR A 243 -5.54 -3.81 15.86
N GLY A 244 -6.64 -4.11 15.15
CA GLY A 244 -7.00 -5.47 14.79
C GLY A 244 -5.93 -6.18 13.96
N HIS A 245 -5.31 -5.44 13.04
CA HIS A 245 -4.19 -5.84 12.19
C HIS A 245 -3.06 -4.81 12.33
N ALA A 246 -1.82 -5.28 12.38
CA ALA A 246 -0.61 -4.48 12.55
C ALA A 246 -0.20 -3.61 11.34
N ALA A 247 -1.13 -2.85 10.72
CA ALA A 247 -0.90 -2.08 9.49
C ALA A 247 -0.19 -0.72 9.69
N PHE A 248 -0.25 -0.14 10.87
CA PHE A 248 0.00 1.29 11.09
C PHE A 248 1.38 1.58 11.67
N ALA A 249 2.34 0.65 11.62
CA ALA A 249 3.63 0.82 12.30
C ALA A 249 4.42 2.04 11.79
N TYR A 250 4.44 2.29 10.47
CA TYR A 250 5.11 3.47 9.91
C TYR A 250 4.43 4.80 10.29
N LEU A 251 3.10 4.81 10.35
CA LEU A 251 2.34 5.96 10.85
C LEU A 251 2.66 6.21 12.33
N ALA A 252 2.68 5.14 13.12
CA ALA A 252 2.98 5.20 14.54
C ALA A 252 4.40 5.71 14.80
N ASP A 253 5.42 5.15 14.13
CA ASP A 253 6.81 5.58 14.21
C ASP A 253 6.97 7.07 13.87
N ARG A 254 6.32 7.53 12.79
CA ARG A 254 6.39 8.93 12.35
C ARG A 254 5.82 9.90 13.37
N TYR A 255 4.64 9.60 13.92
CA TYR A 255 3.89 10.54 14.76
C TYR A 255 4.01 10.27 16.26
N GLY A 256 4.90 9.37 16.67
CA GLY A 256 5.20 9.10 18.07
C GLY A 256 4.11 8.31 18.80
N LEU A 257 3.46 7.39 18.08
CA LEU A 257 2.58 6.37 18.66
C LEU A 257 3.34 5.04 18.76
N SER A 258 2.83 4.13 19.58
CA SER A 258 3.32 2.75 19.73
C SER A 258 2.20 1.80 19.32
N GLN A 259 2.37 1.05 18.23
CA GLN A 259 1.37 0.10 17.76
C GLN A 259 1.48 -1.23 18.50
N GLU A 260 0.33 -1.80 18.84
CA GLU A 260 0.17 -3.20 19.26
C GLU A 260 -0.95 -3.85 18.40
N GLY A 261 -0.61 -4.87 17.61
CA GLY A 261 -1.57 -5.56 16.74
C GLY A 261 -2.23 -6.75 17.43
N ILE A 262 -3.54 -6.95 17.23
CA ILE A 262 -4.23 -8.17 17.70
C ILE A 262 -3.84 -9.36 16.82
N ALA A 263 -3.85 -9.15 15.50
CA ALA A 263 -3.24 -10.00 14.51
C ALA A 263 -1.91 -9.38 14.05
N GLY A 264 -1.01 -10.21 13.53
CA GLY A 264 0.25 -9.76 12.93
C GLY A 264 0.05 -9.00 11.61
N LEU A 265 1.04 -9.05 10.72
CA LEU A 265 0.98 -8.34 9.44
C LEU A 265 -0.10 -8.87 8.49
N SER A 266 -0.47 -10.15 8.60
CA SER A 266 -1.60 -10.70 7.84
C SER A 266 -2.87 -10.59 8.66
N PRO A 267 -3.91 -9.88 8.18
CA PRO A 267 -5.07 -9.53 8.99
C PRO A 267 -6.00 -10.72 9.29
N ASP A 268 -5.93 -11.79 8.51
CA ASP A 268 -6.68 -13.04 8.72
C ASP A 268 -6.01 -14.02 9.71
N ALA A 269 -4.81 -13.69 10.22
CA ALA A 269 -4.12 -14.52 11.20
C ALA A 269 -4.81 -14.46 12.57
N GLU A 270 -5.43 -15.57 13.00
CA GLU A 270 -6.02 -15.66 14.33
C GLU A 270 -4.92 -15.78 15.42
N PRO A 271 -4.87 -14.86 16.40
CA PRO A 271 -3.94 -14.98 17.52
C PRO A 271 -4.30 -16.14 18.44
N ASP A 272 -3.30 -16.70 19.11
CA ASP A 272 -3.53 -17.74 20.10
C ASP A 272 -4.07 -17.17 21.43
N ALA A 273 -4.48 -18.07 22.33
CA ALA A 273 -5.07 -17.67 23.62
C ALA A 273 -4.04 -17.08 24.61
N ALA A 274 -2.74 -17.19 24.36
CA ALA A 274 -1.70 -16.54 25.14
C ALA A 274 -1.53 -15.09 24.66
N THR A 275 -1.35 -14.87 23.36
CA THR A 275 -1.27 -13.55 22.74
C THR A 275 -2.47 -12.69 23.10
N LEU A 276 -3.70 -13.23 22.99
CA LEU A 276 -4.91 -12.48 23.38
C LEU A 276 -4.92 -12.07 24.86
N ARG A 277 -4.31 -12.85 25.75
CA ARG A 277 -4.24 -12.50 27.18
C ARG A 277 -3.19 -11.42 27.42
N GLU A 278 -2.03 -11.54 26.79
CA GLU A 278 -0.97 -10.54 26.87
C GLU A 278 -1.46 -9.19 26.36
N LEU A 279 -2.22 -9.18 25.26
CA LEU A 279 -2.89 -8.00 24.75
C LEU A 279 -3.90 -7.39 25.73
N VAL A 280 -4.75 -8.22 26.37
CA VAL A 280 -5.69 -7.72 27.39
C VAL A 280 -4.94 -7.11 28.57
N GLU A 281 -3.85 -7.74 29.02
CA GLU A 281 -2.99 -7.22 30.07
C GLU A 281 -2.33 -5.89 29.64
N HIS A 282 -1.85 -5.77 28.40
CA HIS A 282 -1.30 -4.54 27.82
C HIS A 282 -2.33 -3.40 27.82
N VAL A 283 -3.53 -3.67 27.32
CA VAL A 283 -4.65 -2.70 27.28
C VAL A 283 -4.99 -2.18 28.69
N GLU A 284 -5.01 -3.07 29.68
CA GLU A 284 -5.27 -2.69 31.09
C GLU A 284 -4.09 -1.94 31.72
N GLU A 285 -2.84 -2.34 31.47
CA GLU A 285 -1.63 -1.73 32.04
C GLU A 285 -1.39 -0.31 31.50
N HIS A 286 -1.67 -0.09 30.21
CA HIS A 286 -1.43 1.19 29.56
C HIS A 286 -2.66 2.10 29.51
N ASP A 287 -3.75 1.74 30.20
CA ASP A 287 -5.01 2.52 30.26
C ASP A 287 -5.56 2.86 28.84
N VAL A 288 -5.42 1.93 27.88
CA VAL A 288 -5.88 2.12 26.50
C VAL A 288 -7.39 2.34 26.49
N SER A 289 -7.86 3.38 25.80
CA SER A 289 -9.29 3.72 25.74
C SER A 289 -10.02 3.15 24.53
N THR A 290 -9.29 2.88 23.45
CA THR A 290 -9.86 2.57 22.13
C THR A 290 -9.08 1.44 21.48
N ILE A 291 -9.81 0.45 20.95
CA ILE A 291 -9.27 -0.61 20.09
C ILE A 291 -9.79 -0.36 18.68
N TYR A 292 -8.90 -0.39 17.70
CA TYR A 292 -9.23 -0.08 16.32
C TYR A 292 -9.45 -1.35 15.51
N SER A 293 -10.63 -1.50 14.90
CA SER A 293 -10.85 -2.46 13.81
C SER A 293 -10.58 -1.81 12.46
N GLU A 294 -10.57 -2.60 11.40
CA GLU A 294 -10.39 -2.11 10.03
C GLU A 294 -11.62 -2.36 9.13
N THR A 295 -11.50 -2.05 7.84
CA THR A 295 -12.58 -2.06 6.85
C THR A 295 -12.65 -3.33 5.98
N LEU A 296 -11.56 -4.08 5.84
CA LEU A 296 -11.48 -5.26 4.97
C LEU A 296 -11.69 -6.58 5.73
N VAL A 297 -11.20 -6.70 6.97
CA VAL A 297 -11.46 -7.88 7.81
C VAL A 297 -12.54 -7.72 8.87
N SER A 298 -12.92 -8.85 9.48
CA SER A 298 -13.96 -8.91 10.50
C SER A 298 -13.55 -8.21 11.82
N PRO A 299 -14.41 -7.37 12.41
CA PRO A 299 -14.10 -6.67 13.67
C PRO A 299 -14.20 -7.58 14.91
N ALA A 300 -14.54 -8.86 14.77
CA ALA A 300 -14.91 -9.74 15.87
C ALA A 300 -13.82 -9.91 16.95
N LEU A 301 -12.55 -9.87 16.56
CA LEU A 301 -11.42 -9.93 17.50
C LEU A 301 -11.32 -8.64 18.31
N ALA A 302 -11.30 -7.48 17.65
CA ALA A 302 -11.32 -6.17 18.30
C ALA A 302 -12.52 -6.01 19.25
N GLU A 303 -13.72 -6.41 18.83
CA GLU A 303 -14.93 -6.40 19.66
C GLU A 303 -14.83 -7.33 20.87
N THR A 304 -14.07 -8.41 20.76
CA THR A 304 -13.87 -9.35 21.86
C THR A 304 -12.95 -8.77 22.91
N VAL A 305 -11.78 -8.26 22.51
CA VAL A 305 -10.84 -7.61 23.42
C VAL A 305 -11.48 -6.39 24.08
N ALA A 306 -12.22 -5.58 23.31
CA ALA A 306 -12.90 -4.39 23.85
C ALA A 306 -13.98 -4.74 24.88
N ARG A 307 -14.71 -5.84 24.68
CA ARG A 307 -15.70 -6.32 25.65
C ARG A 307 -15.06 -6.81 26.95
N GLU A 308 -13.87 -7.41 26.88
CA GLU A 308 -13.16 -7.90 28.07
C GLU A 308 -12.53 -6.75 28.88
N THR A 309 -11.96 -5.77 28.19
CA THR A 309 -11.23 -4.64 28.78
C THR A 309 -12.12 -3.43 29.09
N GLY A 310 -13.31 -3.37 28.49
CA GLY A 310 -14.25 -2.25 28.64
C GLY A 310 -13.90 -1.02 27.80
N THR A 311 -13.05 -1.17 26.77
CA THR A 311 -12.67 -0.11 25.85
C THR A 311 -13.73 0.12 24.76
N GLU A 312 -13.58 1.23 24.04
CA GLU A 312 -14.40 1.53 22.85
C GLU A 312 -13.79 0.89 21.61
N VAL A 313 -14.63 0.59 20.61
CA VAL A 313 -14.16 0.16 19.28
C VAL A 313 -14.37 1.28 18.29
N ALA A 314 -13.32 1.63 17.55
CA ALA A 314 -13.36 2.56 16.43
C ALA A 314 -12.83 1.89 15.15
N VAL A 315 -13.10 2.47 13.99
CA VAL A 315 -12.58 1.97 12.71
C VAL A 315 -11.42 2.84 12.27
N LEU A 316 -10.26 2.23 12.03
CA LEU A 316 -9.10 2.85 11.42
C LEU A 316 -8.82 2.12 10.11
N ASP A 317 -8.89 2.83 8.99
CA ASP A 317 -8.82 2.23 7.66
C ASP A 317 -7.35 2.05 7.22
N PRO A 318 -6.87 0.85 6.88
CA PRO A 318 -5.49 0.64 6.42
C PRO A 318 -5.25 1.20 5.01
N VAL A 319 -6.30 1.65 4.32
CA VAL A 319 -6.24 2.26 2.98
C VAL A 319 -5.68 1.30 1.92
N GLU A 320 -5.86 0.00 2.13
CA GLU A 320 -5.45 -1.08 1.22
C GLU A 320 -6.39 -1.22 0.02
N GLY A 321 -7.65 -0.86 0.23
CA GLY A 321 -8.70 -0.83 -0.78
C GLY A 321 -9.88 -0.02 -0.28
N LEU A 322 -10.47 0.82 -1.14
CA LEU A 322 -11.67 1.57 -0.77
C LEU A 322 -12.90 0.67 -0.75
N THR A 323 -13.73 0.87 0.27
CA THR A 323 -15.03 0.21 0.42
C THR A 323 -16.13 1.21 0.73
N ASP A 324 -17.39 0.76 0.72
CA ASP A 324 -18.52 1.55 1.24
C ASP A 324 -18.38 1.87 2.75
N ALA A 325 -17.48 1.18 3.47
CA ALA A 325 -17.19 1.43 4.88
C ALA A 325 -16.08 2.48 5.08
N SER A 326 -15.29 2.78 4.05
CA SER A 326 -14.24 3.80 4.12
C SER A 326 -14.83 5.18 4.32
N ALA A 327 -14.26 5.95 5.25
CA ALA A 327 -14.72 7.28 5.59
C ALA A 327 -14.06 8.36 4.70
N GLY A 328 -14.30 8.25 3.39
CA GLY A 328 -13.72 9.12 2.37
C GLY A 328 -13.92 8.52 0.98
N SER A 329 -13.71 9.33 -0.05
CA SER A 329 -13.81 8.89 -1.45
C SER A 329 -12.47 8.69 -2.14
N ASP A 330 -11.38 9.14 -1.51
CA ASP A 330 -10.01 8.96 -1.97
C ASP A 330 -9.04 8.76 -0.80
N TYR A 331 -7.76 8.52 -1.11
CA TYR A 331 -6.70 8.29 -0.12
C TYR A 331 -6.58 9.45 0.89
N LEU A 332 -6.60 10.71 0.41
CA LEU A 332 -6.41 11.88 1.29
C LEU A 332 -7.60 12.09 2.22
N GLU A 333 -8.82 11.89 1.74
CA GLU A 333 -10.03 11.97 2.56
C GLU A 333 -10.05 10.88 3.64
N VAL A 334 -9.72 9.63 3.28
CA VAL A 334 -9.65 8.52 4.23
C VAL A 334 -8.55 8.77 5.26
N MET A 335 -7.35 9.19 4.86
CA MET A 335 -6.26 9.51 5.79
C MET A 335 -6.65 10.64 6.75
N ARG A 336 -7.34 11.68 6.30
CA ARG A 336 -7.84 12.74 7.20
C ARG A 336 -8.93 12.23 8.16
N SER A 337 -9.76 11.30 7.72
CA SER A 337 -10.71 10.64 8.62
C SER A 337 -10.00 9.78 9.65
N ASN A 338 -8.95 9.04 9.26
CA ASN A 338 -8.10 8.30 10.18
C ASN A 338 -7.46 9.23 11.22
N LEU A 339 -6.94 10.39 10.81
CA LEU A 339 -6.43 11.39 11.73
C LEU A 339 -7.50 11.81 12.77
N ALA A 340 -8.72 12.11 12.34
CA ALA A 340 -9.79 12.49 13.27
C ALA A 340 -10.14 11.36 14.26
N VAL A 341 -10.16 10.10 13.77
CA VAL A 341 -10.38 8.91 14.62
C VAL A 341 -9.26 8.75 15.65
N LEU A 342 -8.00 8.91 15.23
CA LEU A 342 -6.83 8.86 16.13
C LEU A 342 -6.87 10.00 17.16
N GLN A 343 -7.23 11.21 16.76
CA GLN A 343 -7.37 12.34 17.69
C GLN A 343 -8.38 12.07 18.80
N ASP A 344 -9.52 11.48 18.45
CA ASP A 344 -10.55 11.12 19.41
C ASP A 344 -10.09 9.96 20.32
N GLY A 345 -9.58 8.87 19.75
CA GLY A 345 -9.20 7.68 20.51
C GLY A 345 -7.94 7.86 21.38
N GLN A 346 -6.97 8.66 20.90
CA GLN A 346 -5.77 9.03 21.67
C GLN A 346 -5.99 10.26 22.57
N GLN A 347 -7.20 10.84 22.56
CA GLN A 347 -7.63 11.97 23.37
C GLN A 347 -6.69 13.19 23.23
N CYS A 348 -6.43 13.59 21.98
CA CYS A 348 -5.51 14.68 21.66
C CYS A 348 -6.15 16.07 21.87
N THR A 349 -5.32 17.11 22.08
CA THR A 349 -5.76 18.49 22.37
C THR A 349 -5.00 19.58 21.64
#